data_AF-A0AAU8FG47-F1
#
_entry.id   AF-A0AAU8FG47-F1
#
_cell.length_a   1.000
_cell.length_b   1.000
_cell.length_c   1.000
_cell.angle_alpha   90.00
_cell.angle_beta   90.00
_cell.angle_gamma   90.00
#
_symmetry.space_group_name_H-M   'P 1'
#
loop_
_entity.id
_entity.type
_entity.pdbx_description
1 polymer ?
#
loop_
_entity_poly.entity_id
_entity_poly.type
_entity_poly.pdbx_seq_one_letter_code
_entity_poly.pdbx_strand_id
1 'polypeptide(L)'
;MLKATRISPVNSAGIGIDEDPATGSAAGPLAGYLLQKGYIKPGTDYRILQGARMGRPSVIHFNARPDGIWISGSAVIVMEGKIHI
;
A
#
# COMPACT_ATOMS: atom_id res chain seq x y z
N MET A 1 -3.89 7.46 -18.45
CA MET A 1 -5.00 7.44 -17.47
C MET A 1 -4.53 6.75 -16.19
N LEU A 2 -4.39 7.47 -15.08
CA LEU A 2 -4.09 6.89 -13.77
C LEU A 2 -5.36 6.22 -13.22
N LYS A 3 -5.37 4.90 -13.02
CA LYS A 3 -6.36 4.24 -12.17
C LYS A 3 -5.82 4.22 -10.75
N ALA A 4 -6.20 5.22 -9.96
CA ALA A 4 -6.00 5.21 -8.51
C ALA A 4 -7.17 4.45 -7.88
N THR A 5 -6.90 3.35 -7.19
CA THR A 5 -7.90 2.67 -6.38
C THR A 5 -7.73 3.17 -4.95
N ARG A 6 -8.67 3.99 -4.48
CA ARG A 6 -8.74 4.35 -3.05
C ARG A 6 -9.25 3.15 -2.29
N ILE A 7 -8.55 2.76 -1.23
CA ILE A 7 -8.93 1.60 -0.41
C ILE A 7 -9.49 2.07 0.92
N SER A 8 -10.31 1.22 1.54
CA SER A 8 -10.82 1.42 2.90
C SER A 8 -9.67 1.39 3.91
N PRO A 9 -9.86 1.98 5.12
CA PRO A 9 -8.90 1.88 6.22
C PRO A 9 -8.46 0.44 6.47
N VAL A 10 -7.17 0.25 6.73
CA VAL A 10 -6.64 -1.02 7.22
C VAL A 10 -6.55 -0.94 8.74
N ASN A 11 -7.45 -1.65 9.40
CA ASN A 11 -7.54 -1.69 10.85
C ASN A 11 -6.89 -2.97 11.36
N SER A 12 -6.11 -2.90 12.43
CA SER A 12 -5.48 -4.07 13.03
C SER A 12 -6.18 -4.42 14.35
N ALA A 13 -7.28 -5.17 14.22
CA ALA A 13 -8.02 -5.67 15.38
C ALA A 13 -7.10 -6.58 16.23
N GLY A 14 -6.78 -6.13 17.45
CA GLY A 14 -5.95 -6.89 18.41
C GLY A 14 -4.65 -6.21 18.84
N ILE A 15 -4.20 -5.13 18.20
CA ILE A 15 -2.97 -4.40 18.59
C ILE A 15 -3.20 -2.91 18.93
N GLY A 16 -4.45 -2.48 19.07
CA GLY A 16 -4.79 -1.11 19.51
C GLY A 16 -4.51 -0.01 18.47
N ILE A 17 -4.35 -0.35 17.19
CA ILE A 17 -4.18 0.61 16.10
C ILE A 17 -5.50 0.76 15.35
N ASP A 18 -6.07 1.97 15.39
CA ASP A 18 -7.34 2.29 14.73
C ASP A 18 -7.22 2.22 13.19
N GLU A 19 -6.15 2.78 12.61
CA GLU A 19 -5.84 2.73 11.17
C GLU A 19 -4.32 2.80 10.93
N ASP A 20 -3.79 1.98 10.02
CA ASP A 20 -2.40 2.07 9.55
C ASP A 20 -2.29 3.07 8.37
N PRO A 21 -1.35 4.04 8.40
CA PRO A 21 -1.13 4.96 7.29
C PRO A 21 -0.73 4.30 5.96
N ALA A 22 0.00 3.16 6.00
CA ALA A 22 0.48 2.48 4.79
C ALA A 22 0.78 0.99 5.04
N THR A 23 -0.09 0.09 4.58
CA THR A 23 0.07 -1.36 4.78
C THR A 23 0.56 -2.05 3.51
N GLY A 24 1.87 -2.02 3.27
CA GLY A 24 2.48 -2.65 2.09
C GLY A 24 2.23 -4.17 1.98
N SER A 25 2.17 -4.87 3.11
CA SER A 25 1.89 -6.31 3.17
C SER A 25 0.47 -6.66 2.71
N ALA A 26 -0.51 -5.78 2.90
CA ALA A 26 -1.88 -5.96 2.43
C ALA A 26 -2.06 -5.57 0.95
N ALA A 27 -1.19 -4.68 0.42
CA ALA A 27 -1.25 -4.24 -0.97
C ALA A 27 -1.03 -5.38 -1.97
N GLY A 28 -0.12 -6.32 -1.67
CA GLY A 28 0.15 -7.51 -2.50
C GLY A 28 -1.09 -8.40 -2.70
N PRO A 29 -1.70 -8.93 -1.62
CA PRO A 29 -2.94 -9.71 -1.70
C PRO A 29 -4.09 -8.97 -2.38
N LEU A 30 -4.25 -7.66 -2.12
CA LEU A 30 -5.25 -6.85 -2.81
C LEU A 30 -5.02 -6.80 -4.32
N ALA A 31 -3.78 -6.54 -4.75
CA ALA A 31 -3.43 -6.56 -6.16
C ALA A 31 -3.70 -7.93 -6.80
N GLY A 32 -3.40 -9.03 -6.09
CA GLY A 32 -3.68 -10.39 -6.55
C GLY A 32 -5.17 -10.65 -6.74
N TYR A 33 -5.99 -10.21 -5.79
CA TYR A 33 -7.44 -10.27 -5.88
C TYR A 33 -7.98 -9.46 -7.08
N LEU A 34 -7.52 -8.23 -7.25
CA LEU A 34 -7.93 -7.37 -8.37
C LEU A 34 -7.53 -7.95 -9.72
N LEU A 35 -6.36 -8.59 -9.81
CA LEU A 35 -5.90 -9.30 -11.01
C LEU A 35 -6.81 -10.48 -11.33
N GLN A 36 -7.11 -11.32 -10.33
CA GLN A 36 -8.00 -12.47 -10.48
C GLN A 36 -9.40 -12.05 -10.95
N LYS A 37 -9.88 -10.87 -10.52
CA LYS A 37 -11.18 -10.32 -10.95
C LYS A 37 -11.12 -9.56 -12.28
N GLY A 38 -9.95 -9.44 -12.92
CA GLY A 38 -9.79 -8.76 -14.21
C GLY A 38 -9.88 -7.23 -14.16
N TYR A 39 -9.82 -6.63 -12.96
CA TYR A 39 -9.88 -5.17 -12.81
C TYR A 39 -8.57 -4.46 -13.19
N ILE A 40 -7.47 -5.20 -13.17
CA ILE A 40 -6.13 -4.73 -13.52
C ILE A 40 -5.48 -5.66 -14.54
N LYS A 41 -4.46 -5.17 -15.25
CA LYS A 41 -3.72 -5.89 -16.27
C LYS A 41 -2.28 -6.14 -15.81
N PRO A 42 -1.68 -7.31 -16.10
CA PRO A 42 -0.25 -7.52 -15.90
C PRO A 42 0.59 -6.48 -16.66
N GLY A 43 1.78 -6.17 -16.14
CA GLY A 43 2.73 -5.21 -16.70
C GLY A 43 2.31 -3.75 -16.62
N THR A 44 1.14 -3.43 -16.07
CA THR A 44 0.65 -2.06 -15.90
C THR A 44 0.91 -1.58 -14.46
N ASP A 45 1.39 -0.34 -14.32
CA ASP A 45 1.59 0.28 -13.02
C ASP A 45 0.28 0.84 -12.45
N TYR A 46 -0.02 0.44 -11.21
CA TYR A 46 -1.17 0.89 -10.45
C TYR A 46 -0.75 1.55 -9.14
N ARG A 47 -1.68 2.28 -8.52
CA ARG A 47 -1.46 2.98 -7.26
C ARG A 47 -2.63 2.78 -6.32
N ILE A 48 -2.31 2.61 -5.04
CA ILE A 48 -3.23 2.57 -3.91
C ILE A 48 -2.99 3.82 -3.07
N LEU A 49 -4.06 4.53 -2.72
CA LEU A 49 -4.02 5.60 -1.73
C LEU A 49 -4.58 5.10 -0.40
N GLN A 50 -3.74 5.11 0.64
CA GLN A 50 -4.07 4.71 2.02
C GLN A 50 -3.80 5.85 3.01
N GLY A 51 -4.41 5.82 4.20
CA GLY A 51 -4.12 6.76 5.28
C GLY A 51 -4.66 8.19 5.06
N ALA A 52 -5.38 8.42 3.97
CA ALA A 52 -5.93 9.74 3.64
C ALA A 52 -6.97 10.22 4.68
N ARG A 53 -7.73 9.30 5.31
CA ARG A 53 -8.75 9.65 6.30
C ARG A 53 -8.15 10.08 7.64
N MET A 54 -7.02 9.48 8.02
CA MET A 54 -6.25 9.85 9.21
C MET A 54 -5.25 10.99 8.99
N GLY A 55 -5.28 11.66 7.83
CA GLY A 55 -4.38 12.77 7.51
C GLY A 55 -2.93 12.37 7.18
N ARG A 56 -2.67 11.08 6.94
CA ARG A 56 -1.35 10.53 6.60
C ARG A 56 -1.38 9.83 5.24
N PRO A 57 -1.63 10.58 4.14
CA PRO A 57 -1.80 9.99 2.82
C PRO A 57 -0.51 9.33 2.34
N SER A 58 -0.60 8.04 2.03
CA SER A 58 0.50 7.24 1.52
C SER A 58 0.12 6.65 0.16
N VAL A 59 1.03 6.77 -0.81
CA VAL A 59 0.86 6.21 -2.15
C VAL A 59 1.71 4.94 -2.26
N ILE A 60 1.04 3.82 -2.42
CA ILE A 60 1.67 2.51 -2.63
C ILE A 60 1.55 2.18 -4.11
N HIS A 61 2.66 1.92 -4.76
CA HIS A 61 2.73 1.48 -6.15
C HIS A 61 2.74 -0.04 -6.22
N PHE A 62 2.10 -0.58 -7.25
CA PHE A 62 2.23 -2.00 -7.54
C PHE A 62 2.17 -2.32 -9.02
N ASN A 63 2.82 -3.42 -9.40
CA ASN A 63 2.82 -3.96 -10.76
C ASN A 63 2.74 -5.50 -10.68
N ALA A 64 1.74 -6.08 -11.34
CA ALA A 64 1.63 -7.54 -11.46
C ALA A 64 2.45 -8.00 -12.67
N ARG A 65 3.47 -8.81 -12.44
CA ARG A 65 4.38 -9.36 -13.44
C ARG A 65 4.30 -10.89 -13.45
N PRO A 66 4.84 -11.57 -14.48
CA PRO A 66 4.82 -13.04 -14.54
C PRO A 66 5.48 -13.73 -13.35
N ASP A 67 6.46 -13.08 -12.72
CA ASP A 67 7.23 -13.58 -11.58
C ASP A 67 6.63 -13.18 -10.21
N GLY A 68 5.57 -12.38 -10.19
CA GLY A 68 4.87 -12.01 -8.95
C GLY A 68 4.31 -10.60 -8.95
N ILE A 69 3.85 -10.17 -7.77
CA ILE A 69 3.34 -8.81 -7.55
C ILE A 69 4.42 -8.00 -6.85
N TRP A 70 4.89 -6.97 -7.55
CA TRP A 70 5.90 -6.07 -7.06
C TRP A 70 5.23 -4.87 -6.40
N ILE A 71 5.58 -4.61 -5.14
CA ILE A 71 5.12 -3.44 -4.38
C ILE A 71 6.28 -2.46 -4.24
N SER A 72 6.02 -1.17 -4.45
CA SER A 72 7.01 -0.10 -4.26
C SER A 72 6.38 1.15 -3.67
N GLY A 73 7.23 2.04 -3.18
CA GLY A 73 6.82 3.31 -2.60
C GLY A 73 8.04 4.20 -2.38
N SER A 74 7.79 5.45 -2.00
CA SER A 74 8.83 6.39 -1.61
C SER A 74 8.94 6.44 -0.09
N ALA A 75 10.15 6.68 0.42
CA ALA A 75 10.42 6.91 1.82
C ALA A 75 11.26 8.17 1.99
N VAL A 76 11.11 8.83 3.14
CA VAL A 76 11.90 9.99 3.53
C VAL A 76 12.40 9.80 4.95
N ILE A 77 13.61 10.28 5.24
CA ILE A 77 14.14 10.27 6.60
C ILE A 77 13.42 11.37 7.38
N VAL A 78 12.73 11.00 8.46
CA VAL A 78 11.98 11.94 9.31
C VAL A 78 12.74 12.33 10.58
N MET A 79 13.63 11.47 11.06
CA MET A 79 14.49 11.73 12.21
C MET A 79 15.76 10.88 12.14
N GLU A 80 16.82 11.38 12.75
CA GLU A 80 18.06 10.67 13.00
C GLU A 80 18.48 10.95 14.45
N GLY A 81 19.05 9.98 15.15
CA GLY A 81 19.45 10.13 16.55
C GLY A 81 20.24 8.93 17.07
N LYS A 82 20.65 9.01 18.34
CA LYS A 82 21.35 7.92 19.05
C LYS A 82 20.47 7.41 20.18
N ILE A 83 20.29 6.09 20.26
CA ILE A 83 19.63 5.42 21.38
C ILE A 83 20.72 4.92 22.32
N HIS A 84 20.67 5.31 23.59
CA HIS A 84 21.48 4.71 24.65
C HIS A 84 20.62 3.69 25.38
N ILE A 85 21.15 2.47 25.54
CA ILE A 85 20.51 1.36 26.25
C ILE A 85 21.18 1.15 27.61
#